data_AF-A0A956EKP0-F1
#
_entry.id   AF-A0A956EKP0-F1
#
_cell.length_a   1.000
_cell.length_b   1.000
_cell.length_c   1.000
_cell.angle_alpha   90.00
_cell.angle_beta   90.00
_cell.angle_gamma   90.00
#
_symmetry.space_group_name_H-M   'P 1'
#
loop_
_entity.id
_entity.type
_entity.pdbx_description
1 polymer ?
#
loop_
_entity_poly.entity_id
_entity_poly.type
_entity_poly.pdbx_seq_one_letter_code
_entity_poly.pdbx_strand_id
1 'polypeptide(L)'
;MNFLKGTALLPTADELGPLTEDQNLAILEALFVTVLADGKIEPSEVKTFTASALSYPWNWGQGPEILREKLASVATRLKGVGRDNMQAHLSGLGQRLPSGSLRDKVFAGMFALMVADGKLDREEKAAALAIAGELEIPPSRAMELVQQVTAARAAVSKK
;
A
#
# COMPACT_ATOMS: atom_id res chain seq x y z
N MET A 1 2.21 -14.05 2.88
CA MET A 1 3.02 -14.11 1.64
C MET A 1 2.40 -13.12 0.67
N ASN A 2 3.18 -12.18 0.11
CA ASN A 2 2.63 -11.21 -0.85
C ASN A 2 2.31 -11.91 -2.17
N PHE A 3 1.03 -12.09 -2.48
CA PHE A 3 0.57 -12.79 -3.68
C PHE A 3 0.72 -11.94 -4.96
N LEU A 4 1.09 -10.66 -4.83
CA LEU A 4 1.46 -9.83 -5.98
C LEU A 4 2.91 -10.07 -6.43
N LYS A 5 3.72 -10.83 -5.68
CA LYS A 5 5.12 -11.09 -6.04
C LYS A 5 5.20 -11.76 -7.42
N GLY A 6 5.97 -11.14 -8.33
CA GLY A 6 6.11 -11.60 -9.71
C GLY A 6 5.03 -11.11 -10.67
N THR A 7 4.08 -10.29 -10.21
CA THR A 7 3.13 -9.57 -11.06
C THR A 7 3.67 -8.19 -11.43
N ALA A 8 3.13 -7.59 -12.48
CA ALA A 8 3.41 -6.19 -12.83
C ALA A 8 2.77 -5.16 -11.86
N LEU A 9 2.02 -5.63 -10.85
CA LEU A 9 1.30 -4.79 -9.89
C LEU A 9 2.19 -4.32 -8.74
N LEU A 10 3.39 -4.89 -8.57
CA LEU A 10 4.38 -4.38 -7.62
C LEU A 10 5.34 -3.41 -8.29
N PRO A 11 5.80 -2.37 -7.57
CA PRO A 11 6.90 -1.54 -8.03
C PRO A 11 8.18 -2.36 -8.25
N THR A 12 8.90 -2.04 -9.32
CA THR A 12 10.20 -2.64 -9.63
C THR A 12 11.35 -1.84 -9.00
N ALA A 13 12.55 -2.42 -8.99
CA ALA A 13 13.75 -1.73 -8.50
C ALA A 13 14.05 -0.48 -9.34
N ASP A 14 13.83 -0.54 -10.65
CA ASP A 14 14.03 0.59 -11.57
C ASP A 14 13.04 1.73 -11.31
N GLU A 15 11.84 1.41 -10.82
CA GLU A 15 10.83 2.41 -10.44
C GLU A 15 11.11 3.04 -9.08
N LEU A 16 11.62 2.27 -8.10
CA LEU A 16 11.88 2.77 -6.75
C LEU A 16 13.27 3.38 -6.55
N GLY A 17 14.26 2.91 -7.32
CA GLY A 17 15.65 3.36 -7.27
C GLY A 17 15.83 4.88 -7.40
N PRO A 18 15.22 5.54 -8.41
CA PRO A 18 15.41 6.99 -8.63
C PRO A 18 14.58 7.87 -7.69
N LEU A 19 13.68 7.30 -6.89
CA LEU A 19 12.86 8.07 -5.97
C LEU A 19 13.71 8.63 -4.82
N THR A 20 13.34 9.80 -4.32
CA THR A 20 13.89 10.31 -3.06
C THR A 20 13.47 9.41 -1.89
N GLU A 21 14.15 9.54 -0.75
CA GLU A 21 13.77 8.82 0.46
C GLU A 21 12.34 9.16 0.90
N ASP A 22 11.94 10.43 0.83
CA ASP A 22 10.59 10.84 1.22
C ASP A 22 9.50 10.26 0.30
N GLN A 23 9.79 10.09 -0.99
CA GLN A 23 8.88 9.43 -1.92
C GLN A 23 8.77 7.92 -1.66
N ASN A 24 9.86 7.25 -1.31
CA ASN A 24 9.80 5.85 -0.87
C ASN A 24 9.06 5.71 0.48
N LEU A 25 9.24 6.66 1.40
CA LEU A 25 8.47 6.72 2.63
C LEU A 25 6.99 6.95 2.37
N ALA A 26 6.61 7.78 1.38
CA ALA A 26 5.22 7.95 0.96
C ALA A 26 4.58 6.62 0.52
N ILE A 27 5.31 5.77 -0.21
CA ILE A 27 4.82 4.42 -0.56
C ILE A 27 4.56 3.60 0.71
N LEU A 28 5.52 3.58 1.64
CA LEU A 28 5.39 2.83 2.88
C LEU A 28 4.24 3.36 3.76
N GLU A 29 4.08 4.68 3.84
CA GLU A 29 2.98 5.37 4.53
C GLU A 29 1.63 4.96 3.93
N ALA A 30 1.48 5.03 2.60
CA ALA A 30 0.26 4.62 1.91
C ALA A 30 -0.11 3.16 2.22
N LEU A 31 0.87 2.24 2.11
CA LEU A 31 0.65 0.83 2.46
C LEU A 31 0.29 0.63 3.94
N PHE A 32 0.82 1.45 4.85
CA PHE A 32 0.58 1.29 6.28
C PHE A 32 -0.76 1.90 6.71
N VAL A 33 -1.25 2.96 6.03
CA VAL A 33 -2.57 3.54 6.29
C VAL A 33 -3.69 2.50 6.15
N THR A 34 -3.55 1.52 5.23
CA THR A 34 -4.57 0.46 5.10
C THR A 34 -4.65 -0.44 6.32
N VAL A 35 -3.55 -0.60 7.06
CA VAL A 35 -3.50 -1.38 8.31
C VAL A 35 -4.13 -0.59 9.47
N LEU A 36 -4.24 0.74 9.35
CA LEU A 36 -4.83 1.61 10.36
C LEU A 36 -6.31 1.96 10.11
N ALA A 37 -6.87 1.50 8.99
CA ALA A 37 -8.14 2.03 8.46
C ALA A 37 -9.34 1.78 9.39
N ASP A 38 -9.34 0.65 10.12
CA ASP A 38 -10.39 0.29 11.08
C ASP A 38 -10.14 0.84 12.50
N GLY A 39 -9.02 1.56 12.69
CA GLY A 39 -8.60 2.14 13.96
C GLY A 39 -8.03 1.13 14.96
N LYS A 40 -7.86 -0.14 14.56
CA LYS A 40 -7.21 -1.18 15.35
C LYS A 40 -5.95 -1.65 14.61
N ILE A 41 -5.01 -2.21 15.37
CA ILE A 41 -3.81 -2.81 14.78
C ILE A 41 -3.72 -4.20 15.36
N GLU A 42 -4.07 -5.21 14.56
CA GLU A 42 -3.92 -6.58 15.00
C GLU A 42 -2.49 -7.09 14.71
N PRO A 43 -1.89 -7.90 15.62
CA PRO A 43 -0.55 -8.46 15.40
C PRO A 43 -0.44 -9.28 14.10
N SER A 44 -1.54 -9.93 13.69
CA SER A 44 -1.70 -10.67 12.43
C SER A 44 -1.57 -9.76 11.19
N GLU A 45 -2.17 -8.57 11.24
CA GLU A 45 -2.13 -7.58 10.16
C GLU A 45 -0.74 -6.97 10.03
N VAL A 46 -0.11 -6.62 11.16
CA VAL A 46 1.27 -6.11 11.20
C VAL A 46 2.25 -7.13 10.59
N LYS A 47 2.08 -8.42 10.92
CA LYS A 47 2.91 -9.49 10.36
C LYS A 47 2.71 -9.62 8.84
N THR A 48 1.47 -9.56 8.38
CA THR A 48 1.13 -9.64 6.95
C THR A 48 1.68 -8.45 6.19
N PHE A 49 1.48 -7.25 6.73
CA PHE A 49 2.03 -6.01 6.23
C PHE A 49 3.55 -6.05 6.15
N THR A 50 4.25 -6.45 7.23
CA THR A 50 5.72 -6.51 7.26
C THR A 50 6.24 -7.47 6.20
N ALA A 51 5.63 -8.65 6.06
CA ALA A 51 6.00 -9.60 5.02
C ALA A 51 5.75 -9.06 3.60
N SER A 52 4.72 -8.22 3.42
CA SER A 52 4.44 -7.55 2.15
C SER A 52 5.44 -6.44 1.86
N ALA A 53 5.69 -5.56 2.81
CA ALA A 53 6.66 -4.48 2.70
C ALA A 53 8.08 -4.99 2.43
N LEU A 54 8.49 -6.12 3.02
CA LEU A 54 9.77 -6.77 2.72
C LEU A 54 9.92 -7.27 1.27
N SER A 55 8.83 -7.36 0.51
CA SER A 55 8.89 -7.76 -0.90
C SER A 55 9.17 -6.60 -1.86
N TYR A 56 9.13 -5.36 -1.37
CA TYR A 56 9.36 -4.17 -2.19
C TYR A 56 10.86 -3.95 -2.39
N PRO A 57 11.29 -3.55 -3.60
CA PRO A 57 12.68 -3.30 -3.92
C PRO A 57 13.11 -1.89 -3.45
N TRP A 58 13.04 -1.64 -2.15
CA TRP A 58 13.38 -0.34 -1.54
C TRP A 58 14.79 0.13 -1.91
N ASN A 59 14.94 1.45 -2.11
CA ASN A 59 16.23 2.06 -2.46
C ASN A 59 17.15 2.34 -1.26
N TRP A 60 16.65 2.18 -0.03
CA TRP A 60 17.40 2.31 1.23
C TRP A 60 17.97 0.97 1.73
N GLY A 61 17.93 -0.07 0.89
CA GLY A 61 18.41 -1.41 1.21
C GLY A 61 17.31 -2.38 1.58
N GLN A 62 17.71 -3.64 1.82
CA GLN A 62 16.81 -4.75 2.12
C GLN A 62 17.08 -5.27 3.53
N GLY A 63 16.02 -5.59 4.26
CA GLY A 63 16.12 -6.29 5.54
C GLY A 63 15.10 -5.83 6.57
N PRO A 64 14.82 -6.69 7.57
CA PRO A 64 13.81 -6.44 8.59
C PRO A 64 14.17 -5.25 9.49
N GLU A 65 15.45 -5.04 9.82
CA GLU A 65 15.87 -3.95 10.70
C GLU A 65 15.69 -2.58 10.06
N ILE A 66 16.07 -2.42 8.79
CA ILE A 66 15.90 -1.15 8.08
C ILE A 66 14.41 -0.85 7.89
N LEU A 67 13.61 -1.87 7.52
CA LEU A 67 12.16 -1.71 7.41
C LEU A 67 11.54 -1.30 8.76
N ARG A 68 11.99 -1.89 9.88
CA ARG A 68 11.51 -1.54 11.21
C ARG A 68 11.80 -0.08 11.56
N GLU A 69 13.00 0.41 11.23
CA GLU A 69 13.37 1.82 11.41
C GLU A 69 12.45 2.74 10.59
N LYS A 70 12.25 2.44 9.30
CA LYS A 70 11.37 3.24 8.44
C LYS A 70 9.92 3.21 8.93
N LEU A 71 9.44 2.06 9.40
CA LEU A 71 8.10 1.95 9.99
C LEU A 71 7.92 2.74 11.28
N ALA A 72 8.95 2.81 12.14
CA ALA A 72 8.89 3.66 13.32
C ALA A 72 8.73 5.15 12.95
N SER A 73 9.42 5.60 11.90
CA SER A 73 9.27 6.95 11.34
C SER A 73 7.85 7.19 10.80
N VAL A 74 7.33 6.26 9.99
CA VAL A 74 5.96 6.30 9.45
C VAL A 74 4.91 6.33 10.56
N ALA A 75 5.02 5.45 11.55
CA ALA A 75 4.09 5.41 12.67
C ALA A 75 4.09 6.71 13.48
N THR A 76 5.27 7.31 13.67
CA THR A 76 5.40 8.62 14.35
C THR A 76 4.70 9.72 13.55
N ARG A 77 4.90 9.76 12.23
CA ARG A 77 4.25 10.73 11.33
C ARG A 77 2.72 10.57 11.38
N LEU A 78 2.21 9.36 11.19
CA LEU A 78 0.77 9.09 11.15
C LEU A 78 0.08 9.36 12.48
N LYS A 79 0.75 9.10 13.62
CA LYS A 79 0.25 9.49 14.94
C LYS A 79 0.03 11.00 15.06
N GLY A 80 0.86 11.81 14.38
CA GLY A 80 0.74 13.27 14.36
C GLY A 80 -0.34 13.82 13.41
N VAL A 81 -0.77 13.05 12.41
CA VAL A 81 -1.83 13.46 11.47
C VAL A 81 -3.19 13.55 12.17
N GLY A 82 -3.53 12.55 13.00
CA GLY A 82 -4.86 12.46 13.62
C GLY A 82 -5.97 12.13 12.60
N ARG A 83 -7.16 11.76 13.10
CA ARG A 83 -8.26 11.27 12.25
C ARG A 83 -8.76 12.34 11.26
N ASP A 84 -8.90 13.57 11.73
CA ASP A 84 -9.50 14.67 10.95
C ASP A 84 -8.61 15.12 9.78
N ASN A 85 -7.30 14.85 9.83
CA ASN A 85 -6.37 15.21 8.75
C ASN A 85 -5.96 14.01 7.88
N MET A 86 -6.53 12.81 8.10
CA MET A 86 -6.14 11.61 7.35
C MET A 86 -6.40 11.78 5.84
N GLN A 87 -7.52 12.41 5.46
CA GLN A 87 -7.82 12.68 4.06
C GLN A 87 -6.79 13.61 3.42
N ALA A 88 -6.47 14.73 4.08
CA ALA A 88 -5.43 15.66 3.61
C ALA A 88 -4.04 14.98 3.52
N HIS A 89 -3.74 14.07 4.44
CA HIS A 89 -2.51 13.28 4.39
C HIS A 89 -2.48 12.32 3.19
N LEU A 90 -3.59 11.61 2.90
CA LEU A 90 -3.72 10.76 1.71
C LEU A 90 -3.58 11.56 0.41
N SER A 91 -4.19 12.74 0.32
CA SER A 91 -4.00 13.63 -0.83
C SER A 91 -2.52 14.05 -1.00
N GLY A 92 -1.84 14.39 0.11
CA GLY A 92 -0.41 14.69 0.11
C GLY A 92 0.48 13.50 -0.26
N LEU A 93 0.03 12.26 -0.04
CA LEU A 93 0.71 11.06 -0.55
C LEU A 93 0.64 11.00 -2.08
N GLY A 94 -0.52 11.26 -2.67
CA GLY A 94 -0.70 11.31 -4.13
C GLY A 94 0.27 12.29 -4.83
N GLN A 95 0.50 13.45 -4.22
CA GLN A 95 1.44 14.47 -4.72
C GLN A 95 2.92 14.04 -4.63
N ARG A 96 3.27 13.25 -3.61
CA ARG A 96 4.64 12.72 -3.44
C ARG A 96 4.93 11.53 -4.36
N LEU A 97 3.92 10.85 -4.86
CA LEU A 97 4.09 9.75 -5.81
C LEU A 97 4.15 10.31 -7.26
N PRO A 98 5.34 10.35 -7.89
CA PRO A 98 5.58 11.19 -9.07
C PRO A 98 4.91 10.70 -10.36
N SER A 99 4.43 9.46 -10.44
CA SER A 99 3.86 8.91 -11.66
C SER A 99 2.55 8.17 -11.42
N GLY A 100 1.63 8.26 -12.39
CA GLY A 100 0.37 7.50 -12.35
C GLY A 100 0.60 5.99 -12.27
N SER A 101 1.61 5.46 -12.97
CA SER A 101 2.00 4.04 -12.87
C SER A 101 2.40 3.65 -11.45
N LEU A 102 3.16 4.51 -10.75
CA LEU A 102 3.54 4.22 -9.37
C LEU A 102 2.31 4.28 -8.44
N ARG A 103 1.43 5.27 -8.61
CA ARG A 103 0.18 5.38 -7.84
C ARG A 103 -0.71 4.16 -8.02
N ASP A 104 -0.85 3.66 -9.25
CA ASP A 104 -1.57 2.41 -9.56
C ASP A 104 -1.00 1.22 -8.76
N LYS A 105 0.32 1.07 -8.73
CA LYS A 105 1.00 -0.05 -8.04
C LYS A 105 0.93 0.09 -6.53
N VAL A 106 1.05 1.30 -5.99
CA VAL A 106 0.83 1.58 -4.57
C VAL A 106 -0.60 1.22 -4.19
N PHE A 107 -1.59 1.65 -4.96
CA PHE A 107 -2.99 1.29 -4.74
C PHE A 107 -3.23 -0.22 -4.84
N ALA A 108 -2.63 -0.89 -5.83
CA ALA A 108 -2.73 -2.35 -5.94
C ALA A 108 -2.13 -3.06 -4.71
N GLY A 109 -1.00 -2.58 -4.20
CA GLY A 109 -0.38 -3.07 -2.97
C GLY A 109 -1.24 -2.85 -1.72
N MET A 110 -1.82 -1.65 -1.59
CA MET A 110 -2.78 -1.30 -0.53
C MET A 110 -3.98 -2.24 -0.55
N PHE A 111 -4.59 -2.42 -1.72
CA PHE A 111 -5.75 -3.28 -1.87
C PHE A 111 -5.39 -4.76 -1.64
N ALA A 112 -4.19 -5.20 -2.04
CA ALA A 112 -3.73 -6.56 -1.76
C ALA A 112 -3.55 -6.85 -0.27
N LEU A 113 -3.19 -5.84 0.54
CA LEU A 113 -3.16 -5.96 2.00
C LEU A 113 -4.57 -6.10 2.57
N MET A 114 -5.52 -5.29 2.09
CA MET A 114 -6.92 -5.36 2.53
C MET A 114 -7.55 -6.73 2.26
N VAL A 115 -7.30 -7.33 1.09
CA VAL A 115 -7.89 -8.64 0.72
C VAL A 115 -7.04 -9.84 1.15
N ALA A 116 -6.00 -9.65 1.96
CA ALA A 116 -5.04 -10.70 2.28
C ALA A 116 -5.68 -11.88 3.02
N ASP A 117 -6.66 -11.61 3.89
CA ASP A 117 -7.42 -12.61 4.63
C ASP A 117 -8.49 -13.32 3.78
N GLY A 118 -8.78 -12.79 2.59
CA GLY A 118 -9.75 -13.32 1.65
C GLY A 118 -11.17 -12.85 1.82
N LYS A 119 -11.40 -11.87 2.68
CA LYS A 119 -12.66 -11.17 2.76
C LYS A 119 -12.44 -9.76 2.21
N LEU A 120 -13.46 -9.29 1.52
CA LEU A 120 -13.58 -7.89 1.17
C LEU A 120 -15.06 -7.59 1.24
N ASP A 121 -15.47 -6.92 2.30
CA ASP A 121 -16.84 -6.49 2.41
C ASP A 121 -17.10 -5.22 1.58
N ARG A 122 -18.35 -4.76 1.61
CA ARG A 122 -18.77 -3.59 0.85
C ARG A 122 -18.11 -2.30 1.37
N GLU A 123 -17.85 -2.22 2.67
CA GLU A 123 -17.29 -1.04 3.33
C GLU A 123 -15.79 -0.93 3.02
N GLU A 124 -15.04 -2.03 3.11
CA GLU A 124 -13.62 -2.10 2.73
C GLU A 124 -13.42 -1.77 1.25
N LYS A 125 -14.32 -2.26 0.38
CA LYS A 125 -14.30 -1.90 -1.04
C LYS A 125 -14.57 -0.42 -1.27
N ALA A 126 -15.52 0.17 -0.55
CA ALA A 126 -15.80 1.60 -0.65
C ALA A 126 -14.61 2.44 -0.14
N ALA A 127 -13.99 2.02 0.97
CA ALA A 127 -12.80 2.66 1.51
C ALA A 127 -11.62 2.60 0.54
N ALA A 128 -11.38 1.44 -0.11
CA ALA A 128 -10.37 1.30 -1.15
C ALA A 128 -10.61 2.29 -2.31
N LEU A 129 -11.85 2.40 -2.81
CA LEU A 129 -12.16 3.33 -3.90
C LEU A 129 -12.04 4.80 -3.48
N ALA A 130 -12.34 5.14 -2.23
CA ALA A 130 -12.13 6.49 -1.71
C ALA A 130 -10.62 6.84 -1.70
N ILE A 131 -9.79 5.92 -1.22
CA ILE A 131 -8.32 6.04 -1.24
C ILE A 131 -7.81 6.23 -2.67
N ALA A 132 -8.34 5.49 -3.64
CA ALA A 132 -7.94 5.63 -5.03
C ALA A 132 -8.15 7.06 -5.56
N GLY A 133 -9.25 7.70 -5.15
CA GLY A 133 -9.53 9.11 -5.45
C GLY A 133 -8.47 10.07 -4.86
N GLU A 134 -8.05 9.85 -3.62
CA GLU A 134 -7.00 10.64 -2.96
C GLU A 134 -5.62 10.44 -3.59
N LEU A 135 -5.38 9.27 -4.20
CA LEU A 135 -4.20 8.99 -5.01
C LEU A 135 -4.34 9.48 -6.46
N GLU A 136 -5.37 10.26 -6.77
CA GLU A 136 -5.64 10.78 -8.12
C GLU A 136 -5.78 9.66 -9.19
N ILE A 137 -6.27 8.48 -8.80
CA ILE A 137 -6.50 7.35 -9.69
C ILE A 137 -7.94 7.43 -10.21
N PRO A 138 -8.16 7.47 -11.54
CA PRO A 138 -9.51 7.49 -12.10
C PRO A 138 -10.34 6.27 -11.66
N PRO A 139 -11.65 6.41 -11.40
CA PRO A 139 -12.49 5.31 -10.90
C PRO A 139 -12.48 4.06 -11.77
N SER A 140 -12.48 4.22 -13.10
CA SER A 140 -12.38 3.09 -14.05
C SER A 140 -11.09 2.31 -13.86
N ARG A 141 -9.97 3.03 -13.72
CA ARG A 141 -8.65 2.43 -13.49
C ARG A 141 -8.55 1.76 -12.13
N ALA A 142 -9.10 2.37 -11.08
CA ALA A 142 -9.17 1.76 -9.75
C ALA A 142 -9.94 0.42 -9.78
N MET A 143 -11.05 0.36 -10.52
CA MET A 143 -11.81 -0.88 -10.71
C MET A 143 -11.04 -1.96 -11.47
N GLU A 144 -10.28 -1.59 -12.51
CA GLU A 144 -9.39 -2.53 -13.21
C GLU A 144 -8.32 -3.11 -12.27
N LEU A 145 -7.68 -2.26 -11.46
CA LEU A 145 -6.65 -2.69 -10.50
C LEU A 145 -7.23 -3.62 -9.45
N VAL A 146 -8.42 -3.32 -8.91
CA VAL A 146 -9.16 -4.20 -8.01
C VAL A 146 -9.37 -5.59 -8.64
N GLN A 147 -9.84 -5.64 -9.89
CA GLN A 147 -10.04 -6.91 -10.60
C GLN A 147 -8.73 -7.69 -10.80
N GLN A 148 -7.66 -7.01 -11.17
CA GLN A 148 -6.34 -7.64 -11.38
C GLN A 148 -5.77 -8.22 -10.07
N VAL A 149 -5.89 -7.48 -8.96
CA VAL A 149 -5.45 -7.97 -7.64
C VAL A 149 -6.29 -9.16 -7.19
N THR A 150 -7.62 -9.11 -7.34
CA THR A 150 -8.51 -10.23 -7.01
C THR A 150 -8.18 -11.48 -7.84
N ALA A 151 -7.92 -11.30 -9.15
CA ALA A 151 -7.52 -12.40 -10.03
C ALA A 151 -6.17 -13.01 -9.63
N ALA A 152 -5.17 -12.17 -9.32
CA ALA A 152 -3.86 -12.62 -8.84
C ALA A 152 -3.97 -13.43 -7.55
N ARG A 153 -4.79 -12.98 -6.59
CA ARG A 153 -5.07 -13.71 -5.36
C ARG A 153 -5.70 -15.07 -5.64
N ALA A 154 -6.75 -15.11 -6.45
CA ALA A 154 -7.46 -16.34 -6.79
C ALA A 154 -6.56 -17.38 -7.48
N ALA A 155 -5.57 -16.93 -8.26
CA ALA A 155 -4.59 -17.80 -8.90
C ALA A 155 -3.64 -18.49 -7.90
N VAL A 156 -3.36 -17.85 -6.75
CA VAL A 156 -2.54 -18.44 -5.69
C VAL A 156 -3.34 -19.42 -4.82
N SER A 157 -4.64 -19.17 -4.58
CA SER A 157 -5.50 -20.08 -3.80
C SER A 157 -5.85 -21.40 -4.50
N LYS A 158 -5.59 -21.52 -5.80
CA LYS A 158 -5.81 -22.75 -6.59
C LYS A 158 -4.58 -23.65 -6.70
N LYS A 159 -3.44 -23.22 -6.18
CA LYS A 159 -2.19 -23.99 -6.13
C LYS A 159 -2.05 -24.64 -4.76
#